data_AF-A0A261BVD9-F1
#
_entry.id   AF-A0A261BVD9-F1
#
_cell.length_a   1.000
_cell.length_b   1.000
_cell.length_c   1.000
_cell.angle_alpha   90.00
_cell.angle_beta   90.00
_cell.angle_gamma   90.00
#
_symmetry.space_group_name_H-M   'P 1'
#
loop_
_entity.id
_entity.type
_entity.pdbx_description
1 polymer ?
#
loop_
_entity_poly.entity_id
_entity_poly.type
_entity_poly.pdbx_seq_one_letter_code
_entity_poly.pdbx_strand_id
1 'polypeptide(L)'
;MPISDSRSGINVLHTSKIADLLTSIVAVFENRFYVVCSFSGKESWKYWRRYWLAGHYIATFFIVLSLLAVVPDQKSARQRLSEKLPCYAYEEGLLVFAEDPLLTLTLCVVYAFLMIGQPFLFVGFLISYTFRQLKKRTMSQKTLTLQRKYLLALGI
;
A
#
# COMPACT_ATOMS: atom_id res chain seq x y z
N MET A 1 -6.94 14.01 32.07
CA MET A 1 -6.54 14.26 30.66
C MET A 1 -5.14 13.68 30.41
N PRO A 2 -5.00 12.35 30.23
CA PRO A 2 -3.85 11.79 29.49
C PRO A 2 -4.17 10.63 28.54
N ILE A 3 -5.44 10.18 28.46
CA ILE A 3 -5.82 8.91 27.79
C ILE A 3 -5.96 9.06 26.27
N SER A 4 -6.29 10.25 25.73
CA SER A 4 -6.42 10.45 24.27
C SER A 4 -5.06 10.45 23.56
N ASP A 5 -4.02 10.97 24.22
CA ASP A 5 -2.67 11.12 23.65
C ASP A 5 -1.91 9.78 23.54
N SER A 6 -2.15 8.87 24.49
CA SER A 6 -1.62 7.50 24.41
C SER A 6 -2.29 6.67 23.30
N ARG A 7 -3.60 6.86 23.10
CA ARG A 7 -4.37 6.11 22.08
C ARG A 7 -4.10 6.61 20.66
N SER A 8 -3.86 7.93 20.48
CA SER A 8 -3.41 8.47 19.18
C SER A 8 -2.04 7.90 18.80
N GLY A 9 -1.07 7.90 19.73
CA GLY A 9 0.27 7.36 19.50
C GLY A 9 0.31 5.87 19.15
N ILE A 10 -0.54 5.04 19.77
CA ILE A 10 -0.67 3.61 19.44
C ILE A 10 -1.25 3.42 18.04
N ASN A 11 -2.26 4.18 17.66
CA ASN A 11 -2.85 4.13 16.33
C ASN A 11 -1.85 4.58 15.25
N VAL A 12 -1.04 5.61 15.52
CA VAL A 12 0.05 6.08 14.64
C VAL A 12 1.08 4.99 14.41
N LEU A 13 1.52 4.35 15.48
CA LEU A 13 2.52 3.29 15.39
C LEU A 13 1.98 2.11 14.56
N HIS A 14 0.70 1.78 14.72
CA HIS A 14 0.05 0.70 13.99
C HIS A 14 -0.13 1.05 12.50
N THR A 15 -0.56 2.27 12.16
CA THR A 15 -0.70 2.72 10.77
C THR A 15 0.64 2.82 10.06
N SER A 16 1.67 3.33 10.74
CA SER A 16 3.04 3.35 10.22
C SER A 16 3.55 1.95 9.89
N LYS A 17 3.38 0.99 10.82
CA LYS A 17 3.80 -0.40 10.61
C LYS A 17 3.09 -1.06 9.42
N ILE A 18 1.79 -0.83 9.26
CA ILE A 18 1.04 -1.32 8.10
C ILE A 18 1.59 -0.71 6.82
N ALA A 19 1.90 0.57 6.84
CA ALA A 19 2.42 1.27 5.67
C ALA A 19 3.81 0.76 5.26
N ASP A 20 4.71 0.55 6.22
CA ASP A 20 6.02 -0.06 5.99
C ASP A 20 5.92 -1.49 5.45
N LEU A 21 4.97 -2.27 5.96
CA LEU A 21 4.67 -3.62 5.47
C LEU A 21 4.23 -3.56 4.00
N LEU A 22 3.31 -2.67 3.65
CA LEU A 22 2.86 -2.50 2.26
C LEU A 22 4.01 -2.10 1.34
N THR A 23 4.88 -1.18 1.78
CA THR A 23 6.08 -0.79 1.00
C THR A 23 7.05 -1.95 0.82
N SER A 24 7.20 -2.82 1.82
CA SER A 24 8.02 -4.02 1.69
C SER A 24 7.44 -5.01 0.67
N ILE A 25 6.11 -5.17 0.61
CA ILE A 25 5.43 -6.04 -0.37
C ILE A 25 5.68 -5.52 -1.79
N VAL A 26 5.49 -4.21 -2.00
CA VAL A 26 5.78 -3.54 -3.27
C VAL A 26 7.23 -3.78 -3.69
N ALA A 27 8.19 -3.62 -2.77
CA ALA A 27 9.61 -3.85 -3.01
C ALA A 27 9.91 -5.32 -3.39
N VAL A 28 9.24 -6.29 -2.77
CA VAL A 28 9.40 -7.72 -3.11
C VAL A 28 8.92 -8.03 -4.53
N PHE A 29 7.74 -7.54 -4.91
CA PHE A 29 7.20 -7.75 -6.26
C PHE A 29 8.06 -7.07 -7.33
N GLU A 30 8.47 -5.84 -7.06
CA GLU A 30 9.37 -5.09 -7.91
C GLU A 30 10.72 -5.82 -8.03
N ASN A 31 11.27 -6.35 -6.93
CA ASN A 31 12.47 -7.20 -6.94
C ASN A 31 12.35 -8.39 -7.88
N ARG A 32 11.26 -9.15 -7.78
CA ARG A 32 10.99 -10.29 -8.66
C ARG A 32 10.89 -9.88 -10.13
N PHE A 33 10.19 -8.78 -10.40
CA PHE A 33 10.06 -8.24 -11.75
C PHE A 33 11.43 -7.95 -12.36
N TYR A 34 12.33 -7.26 -11.65
CA TYR A 34 13.68 -6.96 -12.14
C TYR A 34 14.53 -8.20 -12.36
N VAL A 35 14.48 -9.20 -11.46
CA VAL A 35 15.30 -10.41 -11.63
C VAL A 35 14.83 -11.21 -12.85
N VAL A 36 13.52 -11.43 -12.98
CA VAL A 36 12.93 -12.31 -14.00
C VAL A 36 12.86 -11.64 -15.37
N CYS A 37 12.47 -10.36 -15.42
CA CYS A 37 12.25 -9.67 -16.68
C CYS A 37 13.57 -9.09 -17.23
N SER A 38 13.78 -9.26 -18.53
CA SER A 38 14.79 -8.53 -19.29
C SER A 38 14.09 -7.52 -20.19
N PHE A 39 14.32 -6.23 -19.92
CA PHE A 39 13.75 -5.10 -20.64
C PHE A 39 14.84 -4.06 -20.94
N SER A 40 14.65 -3.25 -21.98
CA SER A 40 15.68 -2.33 -22.50
C SER A 40 16.19 -1.32 -21.47
N GLY A 41 15.37 -0.92 -20.50
CA GLY A 41 15.73 0.03 -19.45
C GLY A 41 16.30 -0.59 -18.16
N LYS A 42 16.64 -1.88 -18.14
CA LYS A 42 17.01 -2.60 -16.90
C LYS A 42 18.24 -2.01 -16.20
N GLU A 43 19.28 -1.63 -16.95
CA GLU A 43 20.49 -1.03 -16.38
C GLU A 43 20.21 0.35 -15.76
N SER A 44 19.40 1.19 -16.41
CA SER A 44 18.97 2.48 -15.83
C SER A 44 18.08 2.27 -14.60
N TRP A 45 17.18 1.29 -14.66
CA TRP A 45 16.27 0.96 -13.55
C TRP A 45 17.00 0.48 -12.30
N LYS A 46 18.17 -0.17 -12.46
CA LYS A 46 19.04 -0.59 -11.34
C LYS A 46 19.39 0.58 -10.42
N TYR A 47 19.69 1.75 -10.98
CA TYR A 47 20.01 2.96 -10.22
C TYR A 47 18.75 3.64 -9.71
N TRP A 48 17.72 3.73 -10.55
CA TRP A 48 16.48 4.43 -10.20
C TRP A 48 15.69 3.74 -9.09
N ARG A 49 15.73 2.40 -9.02
CA ARG A 49 15.01 1.60 -8.01
C ARG A 49 15.28 2.08 -6.59
N ARG A 50 16.53 2.44 -6.25
CA ARG A 50 16.87 2.86 -4.88
C ARG A 50 16.19 4.18 -4.52
N TYR A 51 16.20 5.15 -5.44
CA TYR A 51 15.53 6.43 -5.25
C TYR A 51 14.00 6.27 -5.27
N TRP A 52 13.49 5.41 -6.15
CA TRP A 52 12.08 5.06 -6.20
C TRP A 52 11.60 4.46 -4.87
N LEU A 53 12.34 3.50 -4.30
CA LEU A 53 11.98 2.89 -3.02
C LEU A 53 12.09 3.88 -1.85
N ALA A 54 13.14 4.70 -1.82
CA ALA A 54 13.26 5.77 -0.83
C ALA A 54 12.09 6.76 -0.93
N GLY A 55 11.67 7.10 -2.16
CA GLY A 55 10.50 7.92 -2.42
C GLY A 55 9.20 7.34 -1.86
N HIS A 56 9.02 6.01 -1.88
CA HIS A 56 7.85 5.37 -1.28
C HIS A 56 7.84 5.53 0.24
N TYR A 57 8.96 5.29 0.92
CA TYR A 57 9.04 5.48 2.37
C TYR A 57 8.81 6.95 2.77
N ILE A 58 9.40 7.89 2.02
CA ILE A 58 9.22 9.32 2.26
C ILE A 58 7.75 9.74 2.03
N ALA A 59 7.14 9.30 0.93
CA ALA A 59 5.73 9.60 0.64
C ALA A 59 4.80 9.01 1.70
N THR A 60 5.03 7.76 2.11
CA THR A 60 4.30 7.12 3.21
C THR A 60 4.38 7.95 4.50
N PHE A 61 5.58 8.39 4.87
CA PHE A 61 5.78 9.23 6.06
C PHE A 61 4.96 10.52 6.00
N PHE A 62 5.01 11.24 4.87
CA PHE A 62 4.25 12.49 4.71
C PHE A 62 2.73 12.28 4.67
N ILE A 63 2.25 11.19 4.06
CA ILE A 63 0.82 10.85 4.04
C ILE A 63 0.32 10.54 5.44
N VAL A 64 1.05 9.72 6.20
CA VAL A 64 0.71 9.42 7.60
C VAL A 64 0.72 10.70 8.42
N LEU A 65 1.74 11.54 8.30
CA LEU A 65 1.82 12.83 9.00
C LEU A 65 0.65 13.75 8.65
N SER A 66 0.27 13.83 7.37
CA SER A 66 -0.84 14.66 6.91
C SER A 66 -2.18 14.15 7.45
N LEU A 67 -2.39 12.83 7.48
CA LEU A 67 -3.57 12.24 8.09
C LEU A 67 -3.63 12.56 9.58
N LEU A 68 -2.51 12.53 10.29
CA LEU A 68 -2.49 12.91 11.72
C LEU A 68 -2.81 14.38 11.96
N ALA A 69 -2.37 15.27 11.07
CA ALA A 69 -2.68 16.69 11.17
C ALA A 69 -4.17 16.99 10.91
N VAL A 70 -4.84 16.16 10.09
CA VAL A 70 -6.24 16.35 9.69
C VAL A 70 -7.22 15.58 10.60
N VAL A 71 -6.77 14.53 11.30
CA VAL A 71 -7.60 13.75 12.21
C VAL A 71 -7.99 14.62 13.41
N PRO A 72 -9.28 14.95 13.59
CA PRO A 72 -9.72 15.76 14.71
C PRO A 72 -9.64 14.97 16.02
N ASP A 73 -9.54 15.69 17.14
CA ASP A 73 -9.66 15.06 18.46
C ASP A 73 -10.99 14.30 18.54
N GLN A 74 -10.91 12.97 18.68
CA GLN A 74 -12.04 12.05 18.59
C GLN A 74 -13.17 12.41 19.57
N LYS A 75 -12.83 12.99 20.72
CA LYS A 75 -13.82 13.40 21.72
C LYS A 75 -14.65 14.58 21.21
N SER A 76 -14.00 15.62 20.69
CA SER A 76 -14.67 16.77 20.10
C SER A 76 -15.46 16.43 18.83
N ALA A 77 -14.93 15.53 18.00
CA ALA A 77 -15.57 15.11 16.75
C ALA A 77 -16.86 14.32 17.02
N ARG A 78 -16.83 13.41 18.00
CA ARG A 78 -18.02 12.65 18.43
C ARG A 78 -19.09 13.54 19.03
N GLN A 79 -18.70 14.55 19.81
CA GLN A 79 -19.65 15.51 20.35
C GLN A 79 -20.38 16.27 19.22
N ARG A 80 -19.64 16.80 18.24
CA ARG A 80 -20.23 17.50 17.09
C ARG A 80 -21.11 16.58 16.22
N LEU A 81 -20.74 15.32 16.06
CA LEU A 81 -21.55 14.31 15.35
C LEU A 81 -22.82 13.95 16.13
N SER A 82 -22.74 13.80 17.45
CA SER A 82 -23.91 13.55 18.31
C SER A 82 -24.88 14.73 18.31
N GLU A 83 -24.38 15.97 18.20
CA GLU A 83 -25.20 17.16 18.04
C GLU A 83 -25.87 17.24 16.67
N LYS A 84 -25.18 16.82 15.59
CA LYS A 84 -25.74 16.79 14.23
C LYS A 84 -26.73 15.64 14.00
N LEU A 85 -26.52 14.49 14.64
CA LEU A 85 -27.30 13.26 14.44
C LEU A 85 -27.74 12.70 15.80
N PRO A 86 -28.67 13.38 16.49
CA PRO A 86 -29.09 13.04 17.86
C PRO A 86 -29.84 11.69 17.97
N CYS A 87 -30.28 11.14 16.85
CA CYS A 87 -31.05 9.90 16.78
C CYS A 87 -30.21 8.64 16.52
N TYR A 88 -28.90 8.76 16.35
CA TYR A 88 -28.01 7.61 16.13
C TYR A 88 -27.23 7.30 17.42
N ALA A 89 -27.45 6.12 18.00
CA ALA A 89 -26.63 5.62 19.10
C ALA A 89 -25.26 5.23 18.56
N TYR A 90 -24.33 6.18 18.53
CA TYR A 90 -22.97 5.94 18.06
C TYR A 90 -22.24 4.98 18.98
N GLU A 91 -21.85 3.81 18.46
CA GLU A 91 -20.95 2.90 19.16
C GLU A 91 -19.58 3.56 19.42
N GLU A 92 -18.96 3.22 20.55
CA GLU A 92 -17.63 3.73 20.93
C GLU A 92 -16.54 3.39 19.90
N GLY A 93 -16.80 2.48 18.95
CA GLY A 93 -15.91 2.13 17.84
C GLY A 93 -15.90 3.10 16.65
N LEU A 94 -16.82 4.07 16.55
CA LEU A 94 -16.92 4.89 15.33
C LEU A 94 -15.80 5.94 15.25
N LEU A 95 -14.82 5.68 14.39
CA LEU A 95 -13.65 6.56 14.21
C LEU A 95 -13.97 7.65 13.19
N VAL A 96 -14.03 8.90 13.66
CA VAL A 96 -14.25 10.06 12.77
C VAL A 96 -12.93 10.37 12.08
N PHE A 97 -12.81 9.98 10.81
CA PHE A 97 -11.53 10.02 10.10
C PHE A 97 -11.11 11.44 9.68
N ALA A 98 -12.05 12.38 9.54
CA ALA A 98 -11.74 13.76 9.14
C ALA A 98 -12.90 14.74 9.38
N GLU A 99 -12.56 16.02 9.64
CA GLU A 99 -13.49 17.14 9.48
C GLU A 99 -13.72 17.47 7.99
N ASP A 100 -12.67 17.35 7.17
CA ASP A 100 -12.72 17.49 5.71
C ASP A 100 -12.69 16.10 5.03
N PRO A 101 -13.85 15.53 4.66
CA PRO A 101 -13.93 14.18 4.11
C PRO A 101 -13.27 14.05 2.73
N LEU A 102 -13.27 15.13 1.93
CA LEU A 102 -12.73 15.12 0.56
C LEU A 102 -11.20 14.96 0.52
N LEU A 103 -10.48 15.73 1.34
CA LEU A 103 -9.01 15.67 1.42
C LEU A 103 -8.55 14.29 1.89
N THR A 104 -9.17 13.80 2.96
CA THR A 104 -8.83 12.50 3.56
C THR A 104 -9.16 11.34 2.63
N LEU A 105 -10.33 11.38 1.98
CA LEU A 105 -10.70 10.37 0.98
C LEU A 105 -9.70 10.37 -0.18
N THR A 106 -9.29 11.54 -0.66
CA THR A 106 -8.34 11.67 -1.76
C THR A 106 -6.97 11.10 -1.38
N LEU A 107 -6.45 11.43 -0.20
CA LEU A 107 -5.18 10.88 0.30
C LEU A 107 -5.23 9.34 0.43
N CYS A 108 -6.33 8.80 0.96
CA CYS A 108 -6.52 7.35 1.08
C CYS A 108 -6.60 6.66 -0.28
N VAL A 109 -7.34 7.22 -1.24
CA VAL A 109 -7.48 6.65 -2.59
C VAL A 109 -6.14 6.69 -3.34
N VAL A 110 -5.42 7.81 -3.28
CA VAL A 110 -4.09 7.93 -3.91
C VAL A 110 -3.11 6.93 -3.30
N TYR A 111 -3.09 6.82 -1.97
CA TYR A 111 -2.23 5.85 -1.28
C TYR A 111 -2.58 4.41 -1.65
N ALA A 112 -3.86 4.05 -1.63
CA ALA A 112 -4.31 2.72 -2.02
C ALA A 112 -3.92 2.40 -3.48
N PHE A 113 -4.11 3.35 -4.39
CA PHE A 113 -3.74 3.18 -5.80
C PHE A 113 -2.23 2.95 -5.97
N LEU A 114 -1.38 3.69 -5.25
CA LEU A 114 0.06 3.51 -5.28
C LEU A 114 0.48 2.12 -4.75
N MET A 115 -0.02 1.75 -3.57
CA MET A 115 0.42 0.53 -2.87
C MET A 115 -0.14 -0.75 -3.48
N ILE A 116 -1.35 -0.69 -4.05
CA ILE A 116 -2.04 -1.85 -4.62
C ILE A 116 -1.80 -1.92 -6.12
N GLY A 117 -1.92 -0.80 -6.83
CA GLY A 117 -1.81 -0.75 -8.28
C GLY A 117 -0.42 -1.15 -8.78
N GLN A 118 0.65 -0.69 -8.13
CA GLN A 118 2.02 -0.99 -8.58
C GLN A 118 2.36 -2.49 -8.51
N PRO A 119 2.11 -3.23 -7.41
CA PRO A 119 2.27 -4.68 -7.39
C PRO A 119 1.49 -5.39 -8.49
N PHE A 120 0.23 -5.01 -8.72
CA PHE A 120 -0.57 -5.61 -9.79
C PHE A 120 0.04 -5.38 -11.18
N LEU A 121 0.57 -4.19 -11.44
CA LEU A 121 1.29 -3.90 -12.68
C LEU A 121 2.55 -4.76 -12.80
N PHE A 122 3.37 -4.87 -11.75
CA PHE A 122 4.57 -5.71 -11.76
C PHE A 122 4.23 -7.19 -11.98
N VAL A 123 3.20 -7.71 -11.30
CA VAL A 123 2.70 -9.08 -11.49
C VAL A 123 2.19 -9.27 -12.91
N GLY A 124 1.39 -8.34 -13.45
CA GLY A 124 0.87 -8.40 -14.81
C GLY A 124 1.97 -8.42 -15.86
N PHE A 125 3.01 -7.59 -15.69
CA PHE A 125 4.18 -7.61 -16.57
C PHE A 125 4.97 -8.91 -16.44
N LEU A 126 5.18 -9.42 -15.22
CA LEU A 126 5.91 -10.66 -14.96
C LEU A 126 5.18 -11.85 -15.60
N ILE A 127 3.86 -11.94 -15.45
CA ILE A 127 3.00 -12.93 -16.10
C ILE A 127 3.15 -12.81 -17.62
N SER A 128 2.94 -11.62 -18.17
CA SER A 128 3.00 -11.38 -19.62
C SER A 128 4.37 -11.72 -20.22
N TYR A 129 5.44 -11.37 -19.52
CA TYR A 129 6.81 -11.67 -19.91
C TYR A 129 7.08 -13.17 -19.90
N THR A 130 6.65 -13.86 -18.84
CA THR A 130 6.77 -15.32 -18.70
C THR A 130 5.99 -16.04 -19.80
N PHE A 131 4.76 -15.60 -20.10
CA PHE A 131 3.97 -16.13 -21.21
C PHE A 131 4.60 -15.89 -22.58
N ARG A 132 5.20 -14.71 -22.82
CA ARG A 132 5.91 -14.39 -24.06
C ARG A 132 7.16 -15.26 -24.23
N GLN A 133 7.96 -15.41 -23.18
CA GLN A 133 9.10 -16.34 -23.15
C GLN A 133 8.67 -17.78 -23.43
N LEU A 134 7.54 -18.19 -22.84
CA LEU A 134 6.97 -19.51 -23.05
C LEU A 134 6.54 -19.74 -24.51
N LYS A 135 5.85 -18.77 -25.11
CA LYS A 135 5.41 -18.83 -26.51
C LYS A 135 6.60 -18.88 -27.49
N LYS A 136 7.74 -18.31 -27.12
CA LYS A 136 8.99 -18.33 -27.90
C LYS A 136 9.82 -19.62 -27.74
N ARG A 137 9.32 -20.64 -27.02
CA ARG A 137 9.93 -21.99 -26.89
C ARG A 137 11.36 -22.04 -26.29
N THR A 138 11.70 -21.14 -25.38
CA THR A 138 13.04 -21.19 -24.71
C THR A 138 13.04 -21.99 -23.40
N MET A 139 11.90 -22.48 -22.92
CA MET A 139 11.80 -23.25 -21.66
C MET A 139 10.97 -24.54 -21.81
N SER A 140 11.51 -25.63 -21.25
CA SER A 140 10.87 -26.96 -21.20
C SER A 140 9.54 -26.93 -20.43
N GLN A 141 8.57 -27.74 -20.87
CA GLN A 141 7.28 -27.99 -20.19
C GLN A 141 7.44 -28.26 -18.68
N LYS A 142 8.55 -28.89 -18.26
CA LYS A 142 8.83 -29.19 -16.85
C LYS A 142 9.10 -27.95 -16.01
N THR A 143 9.83 -26.97 -16.53
CA THR A 143 10.13 -25.71 -15.82
C THR A 143 8.86 -24.86 -15.67
N LEU A 144 7.95 -24.97 -16.63
CA LEU A 144 6.66 -24.32 -16.67
C LEU A 144 5.74 -24.79 -15.52
N THR A 145 5.70 -26.10 -15.28
CA THR A 145 4.91 -26.67 -14.18
C THR A 145 5.46 -26.21 -12.82
N LEU A 146 6.77 -26.05 -12.73
CA LEU A 146 7.47 -25.61 -11.52
C LEU A 146 7.22 -24.12 -11.23
N GLN A 147 7.32 -23.26 -12.24
CA GLN A 147 6.97 -21.83 -12.14
C GLN A 147 5.48 -21.61 -11.81
N ARG A 148 4.57 -22.39 -12.42
CA ARG A 148 3.13 -22.35 -12.10
C ARG A 148 2.84 -22.75 -10.66
N LYS A 149 3.45 -23.86 -10.18
CA LYS A 149 3.31 -24.30 -8.79
C LYS A 149 3.88 -23.27 -7.82
N TYR A 150 4.97 -22.60 -8.19
CA TYR A 150 5.57 -21.56 -7.37
C TYR A 150 4.68 -20.30 -7.27
N LEU A 151 4.07 -19.88 -8.38
CA LEU A 151 3.11 -18.75 -8.38
C LEU A 151 1.83 -19.08 -7.60
N LEU A 152 1.28 -20.28 -7.78
CA LEU A 152 0.15 -20.78 -6.98
C LEU A 152 0.49 -20.86 -5.48
N ALA A 153 1.70 -21.30 -5.14
CA ALA A 153 2.16 -21.37 -3.74
C ALA A 153 2.39 -19.98 -3.13
N LEU A 154 2.64 -18.96 -3.96
CA LEU A 154 2.72 -17.56 -3.51
C LEU A 154 1.35 -16.92 -3.25
N GLY A 155 0.25 -17.62 -3.53
CA GLY A 155 -1.11 -17.14 -3.30
C GLY A 155 -1.68 -16.28 -4.44
N ILE A 156 -1.28 -16.56 -5.69
CA ILE A 156 -1.95 -16.06 -6.91
C ILE A 156 -2.82 -17.17 -7.49
#